data_AF-A0A482URT4-F1
#
_entry.id   AF-A0A482URT4-F1
#
_cell.length_a   1.000
_cell.length_b   1.000
_cell.length_c   1.000
_cell.angle_alpha   90.00
_cell.angle_beta   90.00
_cell.angle_gamma   90.00
#
_symmetry.space_group_name_H-M   'P 1'
#
loop_
_entity.id
_entity.type
_entity.pdbx_description
1 polymer ?
#
loop_
_entity_poly.entity_id
_entity_poly.type
_entity_poly.pdbx_seq_one_letter_code
_entity_poly.pdbx_strand_id
1 'polypeptide(L)'
;MVELLEKYEGYVELVKEVSENMSDGFISMAQTRRHSALPSADDLREDIVPNFTLLYNEDNYPLLERDTGLGDAILMYSGLPPQPLKKAQASFIKVVKRIVEIQSLVLDINKIVENAECK
;
A
#
# COMPACT_ATOMS: atom_id res chain seq x y z
N MET A 1 9.84 21.07 18.66
CA MET A 1 10.25 21.65 17.35
C MET A 1 11.12 20.68 16.56
N VAL A 2 12.17 20.08 17.14
CA VAL A 2 13.00 19.05 16.47
C VAL A 2 12.18 17.80 16.10
N GLU A 3 11.38 17.27 17.04
CA GLU A 3 10.51 16.10 16.82
C GLU A 3 9.47 16.29 15.69
N LEU A 4 8.91 17.49 15.56
CA LEU A 4 7.94 17.80 14.50
C LEU A 4 8.59 17.76 13.12
N LEU A 5 9.81 18.30 12.99
CA LEU A 5 10.56 18.28 11.74
C LEU A 5 10.92 16.86 11.33
N GLU A 6 11.39 16.03 12.26
CA GLU A 6 11.68 14.61 12.00
C GLU A 6 10.45 13.85 11.50
N LYS A 7 9.26 14.11 12.08
CA LYS A 7 8.00 13.51 11.63
C LYS A 7 7.61 13.99 10.23
N TYR A 8 7.76 15.28 9.92
CA TYR A 8 7.50 15.79 8.57
C TYR A 8 8.46 15.22 7.52
N GLU A 9 9.74 15.07 7.85
CA GLU A 9 10.72 14.43 6.95
C GLU A 9 10.32 12.97 6.66
N GLY A 10 9.95 12.21 7.69
CA GLY A 10 9.43 10.85 7.53
C GLY A 10 8.16 10.79 6.67
N TYR A 11 7.23 11.72 6.84
CA TYR A 11 6.04 11.82 5.98
C TYR A 11 6.41 12.02 4.51
N VAL A 12 7.34 12.94 4.21
CA VAL A 12 7.77 13.23 2.84
C VAL A 12 8.47 12.01 2.21
N GLU A 13 9.28 11.29 2.97
CA GLU A 13 9.94 10.07 2.52
C GLU A 13 8.91 8.99 2.15
N LEU A 14 7.93 8.73 3.02
CA LEU A 14 6.88 7.76 2.74
C LEU A 14 6.04 8.12 1.51
N VAL A 15 5.74 9.41 1.29
CA VAL A 15 5.02 9.85 0.09
C VAL A 15 5.83 9.56 -1.18
N LYS A 16 7.15 9.76 -1.16
CA LYS A 16 8.03 9.39 -2.29
C LYS A 16 7.99 7.89 -2.53
N GLU A 17 8.14 7.08 -1.49
CA GLU A 17 8.07 5.63 -1.60
C GLU A 17 6.72 5.13 -2.15
N VAL A 18 5.61 5.76 -1.73
CA VAL A 18 4.27 5.45 -2.28
C VAL A 18 4.25 5.70 -3.79
N SER A 19 4.75 6.85 -4.24
CA SER A 19 4.80 7.21 -5.66
C SER A 19 5.65 6.23 -6.47
N GLU A 20 6.83 5.86 -5.96
CA GLU A 20 7.74 4.92 -6.61
C GLU A 20 7.13 3.52 -6.70
N ASN A 21 6.63 2.98 -5.59
CA ASN A 21 6.00 1.67 -5.56
C ASN A 21 4.72 1.64 -6.44
N MET A 22 3.95 2.72 -6.47
CA MET A 22 2.77 2.83 -7.34
C MET A 22 3.17 2.76 -8.82
N SER A 23 4.19 3.52 -9.22
CA SER A 23 4.73 3.50 -10.59
C SER A 23 5.21 2.10 -10.98
N ASP A 24 6.00 1.45 -10.11
CA ASP A 24 6.49 0.09 -10.31
C ASP A 24 5.36 -0.94 -10.47
N GLY A 25 4.28 -0.78 -9.69
CA GLY A 25 3.08 -1.60 -9.77
C GLY A 25 2.42 -1.51 -11.15
N PHE A 26 2.17 -0.28 -11.62
CA PHE A 26 1.56 -0.04 -12.93
C PHE A 26 2.45 -0.48 -14.10
N ILE A 27 3.76 -0.24 -14.04
CA ILE A 27 4.71 -0.72 -15.07
C ILE A 27 4.64 -2.25 -15.17
N SER A 28 4.62 -2.93 -14.02
CA SER A 28 4.57 -4.39 -13.97
C SER A 28 3.22 -4.94 -14.48
N MET A 29 2.11 -4.26 -14.19
CA MET A 29 0.80 -4.57 -14.81
C MET A 29 0.82 -4.40 -16.33
N ALA A 30 1.40 -3.30 -16.83
CA ALA A 30 1.50 -3.05 -18.27
C ALA A 30 2.34 -4.12 -18.99
N GLN A 31 3.43 -4.58 -18.37
CA GLN A 31 4.22 -5.70 -18.87
C GLN A 31 3.40 -7.00 -18.90
N THR A 32 2.59 -7.24 -17.88
CA THR A 32 1.72 -8.41 -17.85
C THR A 32 0.74 -8.41 -19.04
N ARG A 33 0.04 -7.30 -19.29
CA ARG A 33 -0.89 -7.16 -20.43
C ARG A 33 -0.22 -7.33 -21.81
N ARG A 34 1.07 -7.01 -21.93
CA ARG A 34 1.82 -7.20 -23.19
C ARG A 34 2.21 -8.65 -23.45
N HIS A 35 2.40 -9.45 -22.40
CA HIS A 35 2.98 -10.79 -22.48
C HIS A 35 2.00 -11.93 -22.19
N SER A 36 0.75 -11.62 -21.90
CA SER A 36 -0.27 -12.62 -21.58
C SER A 36 -1.60 -12.26 -22.22
N ALA A 37 -2.31 -13.27 -22.73
CA ALA A 37 -3.71 -13.17 -23.14
C ALA A 37 -4.62 -13.10 -21.89
N LEU A 38 -4.25 -12.24 -20.93
CA LEU A 38 -4.99 -12.11 -19.69
C LEU A 38 -6.39 -11.57 -19.98
N PRO A 39 -7.37 -11.98 -19.17
CA PRO A 39 -8.74 -11.52 -19.28
C PRO A 39 -8.81 -10.01 -18.95
N SER A 40 -10.01 -9.44 -19.08
CA SER A 40 -10.23 -8.00 -19.08
C SER A 40 -9.73 -7.31 -17.79
N ALA A 41 -9.65 -5.98 -17.78
CA ALA A 41 -9.21 -5.24 -16.58
C ALA A 41 -10.04 -5.56 -15.33
N ASP A 42 -11.29 -6.01 -15.51
CA ASP A 42 -12.21 -6.38 -14.44
C ASP A 42 -11.84 -7.74 -13.81
N ASP A 43 -11.39 -8.70 -14.61
CA ASP A 43 -10.95 -10.02 -14.14
C ASP A 43 -9.63 -9.94 -13.35
N LEU A 44 -8.78 -8.95 -13.65
CA LEU A 44 -7.53 -8.69 -12.94
C LEU A 44 -7.73 -8.02 -11.57
N ARG A 45 -8.90 -7.43 -11.32
CA ARG A 45 -9.16 -6.66 -10.10
C ARG A 45 -9.23 -7.56 -8.87
N GLU A 46 -9.81 -8.75 -8.99
CA GLU A 46 -9.96 -9.68 -7.87
C GLU A 46 -8.64 -10.42 -7.54
N ASP A 47 -7.78 -10.64 -8.54
CA ASP A 47 -6.53 -11.41 -8.37
C ASP A 47 -5.31 -10.55 -7.96
N ILE A 48 -5.34 -9.23 -8.21
CA ILE A 48 -4.20 -8.33 -7.96
C ILE A 48 -4.39 -7.52 -6.67
N VAL A 49 -5.63 -7.14 -6.34
CA VAL A 49 -5.89 -6.29 -5.18
C VAL A 49 -5.76 -7.16 -3.92
N PRO A 50 -4.75 -6.92 -3.08
CA PRO A 50 -4.61 -7.69 -1.86
C PRO A 50 -5.75 -7.32 -0.91
N ASN A 51 -6.37 -8.33 -0.30
CA ASN A 51 -7.39 -8.09 0.71
C ASN A 51 -6.73 -7.65 2.01
N PHE A 52 -7.07 -6.43 2.42
CA PHE A 52 -6.68 -5.87 3.69
C PHE A 52 -7.91 -5.46 4.48
N THR A 53 -7.85 -5.70 5.78
CA THR A 53 -8.77 -5.11 6.74
C THR A 53 -8.04 -3.99 7.45
N LEU A 54 -8.63 -2.79 7.42
CA LEU A 54 -8.15 -1.67 8.20
C LEU A 54 -8.82 -1.72 9.58
N LEU A 55 -8.01 -1.90 10.61
CA LEU A 55 -8.42 -1.87 12.01
C LEU A 55 -7.86 -0.62 12.68
N TYR A 56 -8.32 -0.33 13.90
CA TYR A 56 -7.81 0.77 14.72
C TYR A 56 -7.47 0.23 16.11
N ASN A 57 -6.34 0.67 16.67
CA ASN A 57 -5.98 0.34 18.05
C ASN A 57 -6.71 1.25 19.06
N GLU A 58 -6.47 1.03 20.36
CA GLU A 58 -7.08 1.83 21.45
C GLU A 58 -6.76 3.32 21.36
N ASP A 59 -5.60 3.67 20.80
CA ASP A 59 -5.14 5.04 20.57
C ASP A 59 -5.61 5.62 19.22
N ASN A 60 -6.53 4.92 18.53
CA ASN A 60 -7.10 5.25 17.22
C ASN A 60 -6.07 5.31 16.06
N TYR A 61 -4.94 4.60 16.18
CA TYR A 61 -3.99 4.41 15.08
C TYR A 61 -4.43 3.29 14.15
N PRO A 62 -4.28 3.47 12.82
CA PRO A 62 -4.62 2.46 11.85
C PRO A 62 -3.65 1.27 11.93
N LEU A 63 -4.22 0.07 11.93
CA LEU A 63 -3.53 -1.19 11.85
C LEU A 63 -3.98 -1.92 10.59
N LEU A 64 -3.03 -2.44 9.81
CA LEU A 64 -3.33 -3.19 8.60
C LEU A 64 -3.24 -4.69 8.91
N GLU A 65 -4.39 -5.36 8.94
CA GLU A 65 -4.44 -6.82 8.98
C GLU A 65 -4.57 -7.33 7.53
N ARG A 66 -3.62 -8.17 7.12
CA ARG A 66 -3.72 -8.84 5.82
C ARG A 66 -4.65 -10.02 5.99
N ASP A 67 -5.79 -9.97 5.31
CA ASP A 67 -6.64 -11.15 5.22
C ASP A 67 -5.92 -12.16 4.33
N THR A 68 -5.52 -13.29 4.91
CA THR A 68 -4.84 -14.38 4.18
C THR A 68 -5.81 -15.21 3.34
N GLY A 69 -7.07 -14.77 3.20
CA GLY A 69 -8.06 -15.30 2.26
C GLY A 69 -7.72 -15.06 0.77
N LEU A 70 -8.66 -15.43 -0.10
CA LEU A 70 -8.56 -15.59 -1.57
C LEU A 70 -7.65 -14.62 -2.36
N GLY A 71 -7.35 -13.40 -1.90
CA GLY A 71 -6.48 -12.42 -2.59
C GLY A 71 -4.99 -12.81 -2.67
N ASP A 72 -4.54 -13.81 -1.89
CA ASP A 72 -3.22 -14.43 -2.07
C ASP A 72 -3.22 -15.52 -3.15
N ALA A 73 -4.40 -16.01 -3.53
CA ALA A 73 -4.56 -16.89 -4.66
C ALA A 73 -4.60 -16.05 -5.92
N ILE A 74 -3.43 -15.69 -6.46
CA ILE A 74 -3.38 -15.39 -7.89
C ILE A 74 -3.89 -16.66 -8.58
N LEU A 75 -5.12 -16.63 -9.11
CA LEU A 75 -5.68 -17.75 -9.84
C LEU A 75 -4.68 -18.12 -10.94
N MET A 76 -4.13 -19.33 -10.82
CA MET A 76 -3.18 -19.88 -11.77
C MET A 76 -3.91 -20.22 -13.07
N TYR A 77 -4.39 -19.22 -13.80
CA TYR A 77 -4.75 -19.42 -15.19
C TYR A 77 -3.47 -19.90 -15.91
N SER A 78 -3.43 -21.18 -16.29
CA SER A 78 -2.31 -21.89 -16.93
C SER A 78 -1.05 -22.15 -16.09
N GLY A 79 -1.17 -22.28 -14.76
CA GLY A 79 -0.19 -23.06 -13.97
C GLY A 79 1.05 -22.33 -13.43
N LEU A 80 1.18 -21.00 -13.53
CA LEU A 80 2.06 -20.15 -12.70
C LEU A 80 1.74 -18.68 -13.04
N PRO A 81 1.62 -17.76 -12.07
CA PRO A 81 1.40 -16.35 -12.38
C PRO A 81 2.55 -15.78 -13.22
N PRO A 82 2.29 -14.91 -14.20
CA PRO A 82 3.35 -14.17 -14.85
C PRO A 82 4.16 -13.44 -13.77
N GLN A 83 5.50 -13.56 -13.79
CA GLN A 83 6.34 -12.84 -12.83
C GLN A 83 6.01 -11.34 -12.70
N PRO A 84 5.66 -10.61 -13.79
CA PRO A 84 5.27 -9.21 -13.70
C PRO A 84 3.99 -8.98 -12.86
N LEU A 85 3.06 -9.94 -12.83
CA LEU A 85 1.83 -9.82 -12.05
C LEU A 85 2.11 -9.91 -10.54
N LYS A 86 2.94 -10.87 -10.13
CA LYS A 86 3.42 -10.99 -8.74
C LYS A 86 4.17 -9.72 -8.31
N LYS A 87 4.97 -9.16 -9.21
CA LYS A 87 5.70 -7.91 -8.95
C LYS A 87 4.73 -6.74 -8.76
N ALA A 88 3.71 -6.63 -9.61
CA ALA A 88 2.68 -5.61 -9.47
C ALA A 88 1.95 -5.70 -8.12
N GLN A 89 1.49 -6.90 -7.75
CA GLN A 89 0.82 -7.13 -6.47
C GLN A 89 1.73 -6.78 -5.29
N ALA A 90 2.99 -7.21 -5.30
CA ALA A 90 3.95 -6.87 -4.25
C ALA A 90 4.18 -5.35 -4.12
N SER A 91 4.23 -4.63 -5.24
CA SER A 91 4.30 -3.17 -5.25
C SER A 91 3.06 -2.52 -4.62
N PHE A 92 1.85 -2.97 -4.99
CA PHE A 92 0.62 -2.43 -4.40
C PHE A 92 0.46 -2.76 -2.91
N ILE A 93 0.90 -3.95 -2.46
CA ILE A 93 0.97 -4.29 -1.03
C ILE A 93 1.82 -3.27 -0.27
N LYS A 94 3.00 -2.90 -0.82
CA LYS A 94 3.85 -1.89 -0.21
C LYS A 94 3.17 -0.52 -0.16
N VAL A 95 2.49 -0.12 -1.24
CA VAL A 95 1.72 1.14 -1.28
C VAL A 95 0.70 1.19 -0.14
N VAL A 96 -0.13 0.16 0.04
CA VAL A 96 -1.14 0.15 1.11
C VAL A 96 -0.50 0.26 2.49
N LYS A 97 0.58 -0.49 2.74
CA LYS A 97 1.33 -0.40 4.00
C LYS A 97 1.87 1.01 4.27
N ARG A 98 2.50 1.64 3.27
CA ARG A 98 3.02 3.00 3.42
C ARG A 98 1.92 4.04 3.62
N ILE A 99 0.76 3.88 3.00
CA ILE A 99 -0.40 4.76 3.25
C ILE A 99 -0.86 4.67 4.71
N VAL A 100 -0.89 3.48 5.31
CA VAL A 100 -1.21 3.31 6.73
C VAL A 100 -0.15 3.94 7.63
N GLU A 101 1.13 3.78 7.31
CA GLU A 101 2.22 4.44 8.03
C GLU A 101 2.11 5.97 7.94
N ILE A 102 1.76 6.51 6.76
CA ILE A 102 1.48 7.95 6.57
C ILE A 102 0.35 8.41 7.47
N GLN A 103 -0.77 7.66 7.56
CA GLN A 103 -1.89 8.02 8.42
C GLN A 103 -1.48 8.06 9.90
N SER A 104 -0.69 7.09 10.36
CA SER A 104 -0.13 7.10 11.72
C SER A 104 0.76 8.32 11.98
N LEU A 105 1.61 8.67 11.01
CA LEU A 105 2.47 9.85 11.08
C LEU A 105 1.68 11.16 11.13
N VAL A 106 0.59 11.27 10.37
CA VAL A 106 -0.31 12.44 10.41
C VAL A 106 -0.98 12.56 11.79
N LEU A 107 -1.39 11.45 12.41
CA LEU A 107 -1.93 11.47 13.77
C LEU A 107 -0.89 11.93 14.80
N ASP A 108 0.36 11.47 14.68
CA ASP A 108 1.46 11.93 15.54
C ASP A 108 1.70 13.44 15.39
N ILE A 109 1.76 13.93 14.15
CA ILE A 109 1.95 15.36 13.86
C ILE A 109 0.82 16.18 14.47
N ASN A 110 -0.43 15.76 14.28
CA ASN A 110 -1.60 16.45 14.86
C ASN A 110 -1.51 16.52 16.39
N LYS A 111 -1.17 15.41 17.06
CA LYS A 111 -0.99 15.39 18.52
C LYS A 111 0.13 16.33 18.98
N ILE A 112 1.23 16.43 18.25
CA ILE A 112 2.33 17.36 18.58
C ILE A 112 1.86 18.81 18.45
N VAL A 113 1.12 19.14 17.38
CA VAL A 113 0.59 20.49 17.13
C VAL A 113 -0.43 20.89 18.21
N GLU A 114 -1.41 20.04 18.51
CA GLU A 114 -2.42 20.29 19.56
C GLU A 114 -1.79 20.55 20.93
N ASN A 115 -0.77 19.76 21.29
CA ASN A 115 -0.03 19.93 22.55
C ASN A 115 0.82 21.21 22.59
N ALA A 116 1.21 21.73 21.44
CA ALA A 116 1.94 22.99 21.34
C ALA A 116 1.02 24.22 21.41
N GLU A 117 -0.23 24.11 20.94
CA GLU A 117 -1.24 25.17 21.02
C GLU A 117 -1.91 25.28 22.40
N CYS A 118 -1.89 24.21 23.21
CA CYS A 118 -2.42 24.22 24.59
C CYS A 118 -1.46 24.79 25.66
N LYS A 119 -0.38 25.46 25.27
CA LYS A 119 0.60 26.12 26.15
C LYS A 119 0.71 27.60 25.84
#